data_AF-A0A178EFA5-F1
#
_entry.id   AF-A0A178EFA5-F1
#
_cell.length_a   1.000
_cell.length_b   1.000
_cell.length_c   1.000
_cell.angle_alpha   90.00
_cell.angle_beta   90.00
_cell.angle_gamma   90.00
#
_symmetry.space_group_name_H-M   'P 1'
#
loop_
_entity.id
_entity.type
_entity.pdbx_description
1 polymer ?
#
loop_
_entity_poly.entity_id
_entity_poly.type
_entity_poly.pdbx_seq_one_letter_code
_entity_poly.pdbx_strand_id
1 'polypeptide(L)'
;MACGALYLCERTTAIELHAVARRLMCNLERQNETQESDGRFELWMLQTYLLMSHFSAYVGTFAMHQRASSLFPQTIKLAQDAFERLSSCQTLSYKDWVYQETIIRCIAHTVELGAALASTTKEQCFTAPFYDTPFPLPSCNSIWQQTEHEWQGFLQQPDSGKMQDCILAGQKPASPISDLGLVALVSLILWRTCSFEALAGSYRLDLSTDFVNRTDRAVRVLDTIFKERAEQNEASQTLPNPLLSIARALLNSVFYHLYASETLTEMKRLLDFPRKRKVSDARARMVGLDYSSRLSIALFRAAEALQYDCQMGVHYLQRMAPHQFGPIISTACYEGGLLLSWYLRNRSTLFPDPDTTAKLDQVIYELSAELATLRDTSNDDCLLNFPLVVAAELLSDRSVWQFPSAVSEKLKVLTQHPNNAPLQSMFSA
;
A
#
# COMPACT_ATOMS: atom_id res chain seq x y z
N MET A 1 -12.19 0.81 -20.71
CA MET A 1 -13.60 1.20 -20.52
C MET A 1 -14.07 1.06 -19.07
N ALA A 2 -13.98 -0.12 -18.44
CA ALA A 2 -14.41 -0.29 -17.03
C ALA A 2 -13.76 0.71 -16.06
N CYS A 3 -12.44 0.88 -16.12
CA CYS A 3 -11.74 1.89 -15.31
C CYS A 3 -12.19 3.33 -15.64
N GLY A 4 -12.48 3.64 -16.91
CA GLY A 4 -13.01 4.96 -17.30
C GLY A 4 -14.41 5.24 -16.72
N ALA A 5 -15.31 4.27 -16.80
CA ALA A 5 -16.63 4.33 -16.17
C ALA A 5 -16.53 4.51 -14.65
N LEU A 6 -15.51 3.91 -14.01
CA LEU A 6 -15.23 4.11 -12.59
C LEU A 6 -14.87 5.57 -12.28
N TYR A 7 -13.99 6.19 -13.07
CA TYR A 7 -13.63 7.61 -12.92
C TYR A 7 -14.79 8.57 -13.19
N LEU A 8 -15.79 8.14 -13.95
CA LEU A 8 -17.07 8.85 -14.17
C LEU A 8 -18.12 8.53 -13.08
N CYS A 9 -17.76 7.77 -12.05
CA CYS A 9 -18.66 7.29 -10.99
C CYS A 9 -19.83 6.42 -11.49
N GLU A 10 -19.76 5.86 -12.70
CA GLU A 10 -20.71 4.91 -13.27
C GLU A 10 -20.45 3.49 -12.75
N ARG A 11 -20.62 3.31 -11.43
CA ARG A 11 -20.20 2.10 -10.70
C ARG A 11 -20.79 0.80 -11.26
N THR A 12 -22.08 0.79 -11.61
CA THR A 12 -22.75 -0.39 -12.19
C THR A 12 -22.16 -0.74 -13.56
N THR A 13 -22.03 0.25 -14.45
CA THR A 13 -21.42 0.10 -15.77
C THR A 13 -19.99 -0.42 -15.66
N ALA A 14 -19.19 0.12 -14.74
CA ALA A 14 -17.81 -0.30 -14.51
C ALA A 14 -17.74 -1.80 -14.12
N ILE A 15 -18.63 -2.24 -13.22
CA ILE A 15 -18.73 -3.64 -12.78
C ILE A 15 -19.14 -4.57 -13.94
N GLU A 16 -20.12 -4.18 -14.73
CA GLU A 16 -20.59 -4.96 -15.88
C GLU A 16 -19.50 -5.10 -16.95
N LEU A 17 -18.82 -4.00 -17.30
CA LEU A 17 -17.72 -4.00 -18.25
C LEU A 17 -16.54 -4.86 -17.77
N HIS A 18 -16.22 -4.82 -16.48
CA HIS A 18 -15.21 -5.71 -15.89
C HIS A 18 -15.62 -7.18 -15.98
N ALA A 19 -16.89 -7.50 -15.72
CA ALA A 19 -17.41 -8.86 -15.86
C ALA A 19 -17.34 -9.37 -17.31
N VAL A 20 -17.62 -8.51 -18.29
CA VAL A 20 -17.46 -8.82 -19.73
C VAL A 20 -16.01 -9.08 -20.07
N ALA A 21 -15.09 -8.20 -19.69
CA ALA A 21 -13.65 -8.37 -19.92
C ALA A 21 -13.15 -9.71 -19.37
N ARG A 22 -13.57 -10.07 -18.15
CA ARG A 22 -13.22 -11.36 -17.54
C ARG A 22 -13.75 -12.55 -18.33
N ARG A 23 -15.02 -12.52 -18.77
CA ARG A 23 -15.60 -13.60 -19.60
C ARG A 23 -14.84 -13.76 -20.91
N LEU A 24 -14.46 -12.64 -21.55
CA LEU A 24 -13.66 -12.65 -22.76
C LEU A 24 -12.29 -13.30 -22.53
N MET A 25 -11.57 -12.88 -21.49
CA MET A 25 -10.25 -13.46 -21.18
C MET A 25 -10.33 -14.95 -20.85
N CYS A 26 -11.31 -15.38 -20.04
CA CYS A 26 -11.50 -16.81 -19.74
C CYS A 26 -11.85 -17.64 -21.00
N ASN A 27 -12.62 -17.08 -21.94
CA ASN A 27 -12.92 -17.76 -23.20
C ASN A 27 -11.69 -17.87 -24.09
N LEU A 28 -10.87 -16.82 -24.13
CA LEU A 28 -9.62 -16.78 -24.89
C LEU A 28 -8.60 -17.80 -24.35
N GLU A 29 -8.48 -17.93 -23.03
CA GLU A 29 -7.65 -18.96 -22.39
C GLU A 29 -8.10 -20.38 -22.80
N ARG A 30 -9.40 -20.66 -22.73
CA ARG A 30 -9.94 -21.97 -23.15
C ARG A 30 -9.71 -22.25 -24.63
N GLN A 31 -9.83 -21.24 -25.48
CA GLN A 31 -9.55 -21.37 -26.92
C GLN A 31 -8.07 -21.68 -27.16
N ASN A 32 -7.17 -20.97 -26.45
CA ASN A 32 -5.73 -21.19 -26.50
C ASN A 32 -5.28 -22.52 -25.88
N GLU A 33 -6.07 -23.14 -25.00
CA GLU A 33 -5.83 -24.51 -24.53
C GLU A 33 -6.20 -25.55 -25.60
N THR A 34 -7.19 -25.24 -26.45
CA THR A 34 -7.66 -26.15 -27.51
C THR A 34 -6.93 -25.99 -28.85
N GLN A 35 -6.30 -24.84 -29.09
CA GLN A 35 -5.48 -24.57 -30.25
C GLN A 35 -4.01 -24.63 -29.83
N GLU A 36 -3.13 -25.24 -30.63
CA GLU A 36 -1.68 -25.12 -30.43
C GLU A 36 -1.26 -23.66 -30.65
N SER A 37 -1.43 -22.86 -29.61
CA SER A 37 -0.92 -21.50 -29.53
C SER A 37 0.61 -21.56 -29.69
N ASP A 38 1.18 -20.67 -30.50
CA ASP A 38 2.64 -20.54 -30.74
C ASP A 38 3.41 -20.12 -29.47
N GLY A 39 2.75 -20.07 -28.30
CA GLY A 39 3.35 -19.83 -26.99
C GLY A 39 3.92 -18.41 -26.82
N ARG A 40 3.69 -17.51 -27.77
CA ARG A 40 4.31 -16.18 -27.77
C ARG A 40 3.65 -15.27 -26.75
N PHE A 41 4.49 -14.60 -25.96
CA PHE A 41 4.07 -13.54 -25.06
C PHE A 41 3.40 -12.39 -25.84
N GLU A 42 2.22 -11.98 -25.37
CA GLU A 42 1.48 -10.84 -25.90
C GLU A 42 1.32 -9.73 -24.85
N LEU A 43 1.88 -8.56 -25.11
CA LEU A 43 1.86 -7.41 -24.19
C LEU A 43 0.44 -6.97 -23.80
N TRP A 44 -0.50 -7.01 -24.74
CA TRP A 44 -1.88 -6.61 -24.48
C TRP A 44 -2.57 -7.52 -23.46
N MET A 45 -2.19 -8.81 -23.38
CA MET A 45 -2.71 -9.73 -22.38
C MET A 45 -2.27 -9.32 -20.98
N LEU A 46 -0.97 -9.01 -20.81
CA LEU A 46 -0.44 -8.51 -19.54
C LEU A 46 -1.14 -7.21 -19.13
N GLN A 47 -1.26 -6.24 -20.04
CA GLN A 47 -1.95 -4.98 -19.77
C GLN A 47 -3.42 -5.20 -19.35
N THR A 48 -4.12 -6.11 -20.01
CA THR A 48 -5.52 -6.42 -19.71
C THR A 48 -5.67 -7.08 -18.35
N TYR A 49 -4.85 -8.10 -18.05
CA TYR A 49 -4.85 -8.78 -16.76
C TYR A 49 -4.46 -7.84 -15.61
N LEU A 50 -3.46 -6.99 -15.82
CA LEU A 50 -3.04 -5.99 -14.84
C LEU A 50 -4.18 -5.02 -14.51
N LEU A 51 -4.87 -4.48 -15.53
CA LEU A 51 -6.02 -3.60 -15.34
C LEU A 51 -7.19 -4.33 -14.65
N MET A 52 -7.44 -5.59 -15.00
CA MET A 52 -8.49 -6.40 -14.37
C MET A 52 -8.19 -6.71 -12.90
N SER A 53 -6.95 -7.06 -12.58
CA SER A 53 -6.49 -7.33 -11.22
C SER A 53 -6.52 -6.06 -10.38
N HIS A 54 -6.05 -4.93 -10.93
CA HIS A 54 -6.13 -3.63 -10.29
C HIS A 54 -7.59 -3.23 -10.01
N PHE A 55 -8.47 -3.37 -11.00
CA PHE A 55 -9.90 -3.10 -10.83
C PHE A 55 -10.49 -3.98 -9.73
N SER A 56 -10.23 -5.29 -9.74
CA SER A 56 -10.76 -6.21 -8.71
C SER A 56 -10.22 -5.93 -7.31
N ALA A 57 -8.98 -5.45 -7.20
CA ALA A 57 -8.35 -5.13 -5.92
C ALA A 57 -9.05 -3.97 -5.21
N TYR A 58 -9.54 -2.99 -5.99
CA TYR A 58 -10.00 -1.69 -5.48
C TYR A 58 -11.47 -1.35 -5.79
N VAL A 59 -12.16 -2.20 -6.53
CA VAL A 59 -13.58 -2.05 -6.88
C VAL A 59 -14.36 -3.26 -6.40
N GLY A 60 -15.42 -3.03 -5.62
CA GLY A 60 -16.42 -4.04 -5.28
C GLY A 60 -16.56 -4.39 -3.79
N THR A 61 -17.35 -5.44 -3.58
CA THR A 61 -17.53 -6.10 -2.28
C THR A 61 -16.29 -6.90 -1.89
N PHE A 62 -16.22 -7.39 -0.65
CA PHE A 62 -15.17 -8.32 -0.19
C PHE A 62 -14.97 -9.50 -1.17
N ALA A 63 -16.04 -9.97 -1.82
CA ALA A 63 -15.97 -11.02 -2.83
C ALA A 63 -15.23 -10.60 -4.12
N MET A 64 -15.17 -9.31 -4.48
CA MET A 64 -14.35 -8.83 -5.61
C MET A 64 -12.87 -8.72 -5.24
N HIS A 65 -12.58 -8.29 -4.01
CA HIS A 65 -11.21 -8.28 -3.49
C HIS A 65 -10.62 -9.71 -3.41
N GLN A 66 -11.40 -10.68 -2.92
CA GLN A 66 -11.03 -12.11 -2.95
C GLN A 66 -10.86 -12.64 -4.38
N ARG A 67 -11.55 -12.05 -5.36
CA ARG A 67 -11.38 -12.40 -6.79
C ARG A 67 -10.12 -11.78 -7.40
N ALA A 68 -9.69 -10.60 -6.96
CA ALA A 68 -8.39 -10.03 -7.36
C ALA A 68 -7.26 -11.01 -7.04
N SER A 69 -7.32 -11.59 -5.84
CA SER A 69 -6.42 -12.63 -5.37
C SER A 69 -6.40 -13.90 -6.25
N SER A 70 -7.50 -14.25 -6.93
CA SER A 70 -7.54 -15.36 -7.89
C SER A 70 -7.04 -15.01 -9.29
N LEU A 71 -7.13 -13.75 -9.70
CA LEU A 71 -6.70 -13.27 -11.03
C LEU A 71 -5.23 -12.87 -11.06
N PHE A 72 -4.72 -12.37 -9.93
CA PHE A 72 -3.38 -11.84 -9.82
C PHE A 72 -2.27 -12.86 -10.12
N PRO A 73 -2.36 -14.15 -9.76
CA PRO A 73 -1.37 -15.15 -10.16
C PRO A 73 -1.14 -15.22 -11.68
N GLN A 74 -2.20 -15.06 -12.49
CA GLN A 74 -2.06 -15.02 -13.95
C GLN A 74 -1.34 -13.73 -14.42
N THR A 75 -1.57 -12.60 -13.72
CA THR A 75 -0.84 -11.36 -13.98
C THR A 75 0.65 -11.53 -13.66
N ILE A 76 0.98 -12.21 -12.56
CA ILE A 76 2.36 -12.54 -12.20
C ILE A 76 3.02 -13.38 -13.30
N LYS A 77 2.36 -14.46 -13.74
CA LYS A 77 2.87 -15.33 -14.80
C LYS A 77 3.18 -14.54 -16.07
N LEU A 78 2.22 -13.73 -16.55
CA LEU A 78 2.42 -12.89 -17.72
C LEU A 78 3.54 -11.86 -17.56
N ALA A 79 3.76 -11.34 -16.35
CA ALA A 79 4.85 -10.42 -16.07
C ALA A 79 6.22 -11.13 -16.04
N GLN A 80 6.27 -12.42 -15.65
CA GLN A 80 7.46 -13.26 -15.80
C GLN A 80 7.76 -13.53 -17.28
N ASP A 81 6.75 -13.91 -18.06
CA ASP A 81 6.88 -14.11 -19.52
C ASP A 81 7.34 -12.81 -20.21
N ALA A 82 6.83 -11.65 -19.78
CA ALA A 82 7.23 -10.34 -20.26
C ALA A 82 8.71 -10.02 -19.96
N PHE A 83 9.19 -10.43 -18.78
CA PHE A 83 10.58 -10.25 -18.38
C PHE A 83 11.54 -11.10 -19.23
N GLU A 84 11.19 -12.36 -19.50
CA GLU A 84 11.95 -13.21 -20.43
C GLU A 84 11.98 -12.59 -21.83
N ARG A 85 10.85 -12.02 -22.28
CA ARG A 85 10.77 -11.30 -23.55
C ARG A 85 11.65 -10.04 -23.57
N LEU A 86 11.71 -9.29 -22.47
CA LEU A 86 12.55 -8.10 -22.35
C LEU A 86 14.03 -8.44 -22.56
N SER A 87 14.49 -9.54 -21.96
CA SER A 87 15.88 -10.02 -22.04
C SER A 87 16.31 -10.41 -23.47
N SER A 88 15.36 -10.72 -24.34
CA SER A 88 15.61 -11.11 -25.74
C SER A 88 15.45 -9.95 -26.75
N CYS A 89 15.07 -8.76 -26.29
CA CYS A 89 14.74 -7.64 -27.17
C CYS A 89 15.93 -6.66 -27.27
N GLN A 90 16.39 -6.37 -28.49
CA GLN A 90 17.38 -5.33 -28.73
C GLN A 90 16.69 -3.98 -28.99
N THR A 91 17.16 -2.91 -28.36
CA THR A 91 16.58 -1.58 -28.49
C THR A 91 17.18 -0.83 -29.68
N LEU A 92 16.66 -1.08 -30.88
CA LEU A 92 17.22 -0.55 -32.13
C LEU A 92 16.46 0.67 -32.67
N SER A 93 15.21 0.87 -32.23
CA SER A 93 14.35 1.98 -32.65
C SER A 93 13.57 2.58 -31.48
N TYR A 94 12.97 3.77 -31.71
CA TYR A 94 12.06 4.38 -30.74
C TYR A 94 10.88 3.44 -30.40
N LYS A 95 10.34 2.73 -31.39
CA LYS A 95 9.25 1.77 -31.18
C LYS A 95 9.67 0.59 -30.31
N ASP A 96 10.90 0.08 -30.49
CA ASP A 96 11.45 -0.97 -29.64
C ASP A 96 11.63 -0.46 -28.20
N TRP A 97 12.10 0.78 -28.04
CA TRP A 97 12.23 1.41 -26.74
C TRP A 97 10.87 1.60 -26.05
N VAL A 98 9.86 2.12 -26.76
CA VAL A 98 8.49 2.27 -26.22
C VAL A 98 7.93 0.91 -25.79
N TYR A 99 8.14 -0.13 -26.59
CA TYR A 99 7.71 -1.49 -26.26
C TYR A 99 8.38 -2.01 -24.98
N GLN A 100 9.69 -1.86 -24.85
CA GLN A 100 10.44 -2.28 -23.66
C GLN A 100 10.05 -1.48 -22.41
N GLU A 101 10.00 -0.15 -22.51
CA GLU A 101 9.58 0.72 -21.40
C GLU A 101 8.14 0.42 -20.98
N THR A 102 7.27 0.05 -21.92
CA THR A 102 5.90 -0.40 -21.58
C THR A 102 5.92 -1.71 -20.79
N ILE A 103 6.73 -2.70 -21.18
CA ILE A 103 6.90 -3.95 -20.42
C ILE A 103 7.40 -3.64 -19.00
N ILE A 104 8.45 -2.81 -18.89
CA ILE A 104 9.06 -2.43 -17.61
C ILE A 104 8.04 -1.75 -16.69
N ARG A 105 7.23 -0.84 -17.23
CA ARG A 105 6.14 -0.19 -16.48
C ARG A 105 5.06 -1.18 -16.05
N CYS A 106 4.72 -2.17 -16.90
CA CYS A 106 3.79 -3.23 -16.52
C CYS A 106 4.33 -4.11 -15.38
N ILE A 107 5.63 -4.45 -15.40
CA ILE A 107 6.30 -5.18 -14.31
C ILE A 107 6.28 -4.34 -13.03
N ALA A 108 6.66 -3.06 -13.10
CA ALA A 108 6.64 -2.15 -11.96
C ALA A 108 5.24 -2.03 -11.31
N HIS A 109 4.19 -1.90 -12.12
CA HIS A 109 2.81 -1.88 -11.61
C HIS A 109 2.32 -3.24 -11.11
N THR A 110 2.82 -4.35 -11.67
CA THR A 110 2.54 -5.69 -11.13
C THR A 110 3.13 -5.81 -9.73
N VAL A 111 4.34 -5.30 -9.51
CA VAL A 111 4.98 -5.23 -8.18
C VAL A 111 4.19 -4.35 -7.23
N GLU A 112 3.77 -3.16 -7.65
CA GLU A 112 2.94 -2.25 -6.85
C GLU A 112 1.63 -2.91 -6.40
N LEU A 113 0.93 -3.55 -7.33
CA LEU A 113 -0.33 -4.24 -7.05
C LEU A 113 -0.12 -5.46 -6.13
N GLY A 114 0.97 -6.20 -6.32
CA GLY A 114 1.34 -7.31 -5.45
C GLY A 114 1.60 -6.86 -4.01
N ALA A 115 2.32 -5.75 -3.84
CA ALA A 115 2.54 -5.14 -2.55
C ALA A 115 1.24 -4.73 -1.87
N ALA A 116 0.32 -4.09 -2.60
CA ALA A 116 -0.97 -3.69 -2.07
C ALA A 116 -1.81 -4.89 -1.61
N LEU A 117 -1.93 -5.92 -2.46
CA LEU A 117 -2.68 -7.14 -2.14
C LEU A 117 -2.07 -7.86 -0.93
N ALA A 118 -0.75 -7.94 -0.85
CA ALA A 118 -0.05 -8.56 0.28
C ALA A 118 -0.26 -7.77 1.59
N SER A 119 -0.31 -6.44 1.54
CA SER A 119 -0.60 -5.58 2.70
C SER A 119 -2.02 -5.81 3.23
N THR A 120 -2.99 -5.99 2.33
CA THR A 120 -4.41 -6.10 2.71
C THR A 120 -4.87 -7.53 3.04
N THR A 121 -4.21 -8.56 2.51
CA THR A 121 -4.70 -9.95 2.56
C THR A 121 -3.65 -10.90 3.15
N LYS A 122 -3.72 -11.18 4.46
CA LYS A 122 -2.74 -12.04 5.15
C LYS A 122 -2.87 -13.54 4.84
N GLU A 123 -4.04 -13.99 4.36
CA GLU A 123 -4.30 -15.42 4.12
C GLU A 123 -3.58 -15.97 2.89
N GLN A 124 -2.95 -15.10 2.08
CA GLN A 124 -2.28 -15.50 0.86
C GLN A 124 -0.80 -15.13 0.90
N CYS A 125 0.04 -16.17 0.87
CA CYS A 125 1.45 -16.00 0.60
C CYS A 125 1.63 -15.86 -0.91
N PHE A 126 1.74 -14.63 -1.39
CA PHE A 126 2.28 -14.38 -2.71
C PHE A 126 3.81 -14.45 -2.63
N THR A 127 4.44 -15.32 -3.41
CA THR A 127 5.89 -15.18 -3.65
C THR A 127 6.11 -13.84 -4.35
N ALA A 128 7.20 -13.13 -4.02
CA ALA A 128 7.59 -11.90 -4.69
C ALA A 128 8.61 -12.26 -5.80
N PRO A 129 8.18 -12.66 -7.00
CA PRO A 129 9.05 -13.28 -8.00
C PRO A 129 10.13 -12.33 -8.53
N PHE A 130 9.85 -11.02 -8.51
CA PHE A 130 10.73 -9.97 -8.98
C PHE A 130 11.72 -9.47 -7.92
N TYR A 131 11.71 -10.07 -6.72
CA TYR A 131 12.73 -9.76 -5.72
C TYR A 131 14.05 -10.46 -6.06
N ASP A 132 13.99 -11.76 -6.36
CA ASP A 132 15.19 -12.56 -6.66
C ASP A 132 15.60 -12.48 -8.14
N THR A 133 14.71 -11.94 -9.00
CA THR A 133 14.96 -11.77 -10.44
C THR A 133 14.99 -10.28 -10.79
N PRO A 134 16.18 -9.69 -10.97
CA PRO A 134 16.32 -8.25 -11.21
C PRO A 134 15.77 -7.85 -12.57
N PHE A 135 15.19 -6.66 -12.65
CA PHE A 135 14.60 -6.09 -13.86
C PHE A 135 14.98 -4.61 -14.00
N PRO A 136 15.00 -4.06 -15.23
CA PRO A 136 15.27 -2.64 -15.41
C PRO A 136 14.17 -1.77 -14.77
N LEU A 137 14.55 -0.72 -14.04
CA LEU A 137 13.61 0.20 -13.43
C LEU A 137 13.05 1.20 -14.44
N PRO A 138 11.78 1.61 -14.33
CA PRO A 138 11.14 2.54 -15.26
C PRO A 138 11.89 3.85 -15.43
N SER A 139 11.85 4.40 -16.65
CA SER A 139 12.42 5.70 -16.96
C SER A 139 11.61 6.84 -16.32
N CYS A 140 12.22 8.03 -16.19
CA CYS A 140 11.51 9.21 -15.70
C CYS A 140 10.32 9.58 -16.61
N ASN A 141 9.28 10.18 -16.04
CA ASN A 141 8.08 10.52 -16.82
C ASN A 141 8.36 11.52 -17.95
N SER A 142 9.33 12.43 -17.75
CA SER A 142 9.79 13.36 -18.80
C SER A 142 10.38 12.63 -20.01
N ILE A 143 11.08 11.51 -19.80
CA ILE A 143 11.63 10.68 -20.88
C ILE A 143 10.49 9.89 -21.54
N TRP A 144 9.59 9.32 -20.74
CA TRP A 144 8.44 8.56 -21.26
C TRP A 144 7.50 9.38 -22.15
N GLN A 145 7.41 10.68 -21.91
CA GLN A 145 6.59 11.60 -22.69
C GLN A 145 7.28 12.14 -23.94
N GLN A 146 8.56 11.81 -24.18
CA GLN A 146 9.26 12.23 -25.39
C GLN A 146 8.61 11.61 -26.63
N THR A 147 8.51 12.40 -27.68
CA THR A 147 8.12 11.91 -29.01
C THR A 147 9.29 11.22 -29.72
N GLU A 148 9.01 10.51 -30.81
CA GLU A 148 10.06 9.89 -31.65
C GLU A 148 11.11 10.91 -32.13
N HIS A 149 10.71 12.17 -32.35
CA HIS A 149 11.61 13.24 -32.77
C HIS A 149 12.52 13.77 -31.66
N GLU A 150 12.08 13.70 -30.41
CA GLU A 150 12.82 14.20 -29.23
C GLU A 150 13.69 13.10 -28.60
N TRP A 151 13.42 11.84 -28.93
CA TRP A 151 14.12 10.69 -28.40
C TRP A 151 15.59 10.67 -28.86
N GLN A 152 16.51 10.74 -27.90
CA GLN A 152 17.95 10.81 -28.16
C GLN A 152 18.65 9.44 -28.22
N GLY A 153 17.87 8.35 -28.30
CA GLY A 153 18.38 6.98 -28.32
C GLY A 153 18.26 6.26 -26.99
N PHE A 154 18.93 5.12 -26.88
CA PHE A 154 18.82 4.24 -25.72
C PHE A 154 19.39 4.89 -24.44
N LEU A 155 18.54 4.99 -23.42
CA LEU A 155 18.95 5.38 -22.07
C LEU A 155 19.06 4.12 -21.22
N GLN A 156 20.26 3.85 -20.69
CA GLN A 156 20.47 2.71 -19.83
C GLN A 156 19.67 2.88 -18.53
N GLN A 157 18.67 2.02 -18.35
CA GLN A 157 17.85 2.03 -17.15
C GLN A 157 18.59 1.41 -15.97
N PRO A 158 18.36 1.91 -14.75
CA PRO A 158 18.95 1.30 -13.57
C PRO A 158 18.43 -0.12 -13.35
N ASP A 159 19.31 -1.05 -12.99
CA ASP A 159 18.93 -2.43 -12.67
C ASP A 159 18.36 -2.53 -11.25
N SER A 160 17.18 -3.13 -11.09
CA SER A 160 16.53 -3.23 -9.78
C SER A 160 17.29 -4.10 -8.79
N GLY A 161 18.06 -5.10 -9.24
CA GLY A 161 18.90 -5.94 -8.38
C GLY A 161 20.03 -5.15 -7.75
N LYS A 162 20.82 -4.45 -8.59
CA LYS A 162 21.90 -3.57 -8.11
C LYS A 162 21.39 -2.49 -7.16
N MET A 163 20.22 -1.92 -7.46
CA MET A 163 19.58 -0.95 -6.59
C MET A 163 19.20 -1.56 -5.24
N GLN A 164 18.59 -2.75 -5.26
CA GLN A 164 18.23 -3.51 -4.05
C GLN A 164 19.46 -3.85 -3.20
N ASP A 165 20.55 -4.30 -3.82
CA ASP A 165 21.80 -4.61 -3.11
C ASP A 165 22.36 -3.39 -2.37
N CYS A 166 22.40 -2.23 -3.04
CA CYS A 166 22.82 -0.98 -2.41
C CYS A 166 21.95 -0.61 -1.21
N ILE A 167 20.62 -0.58 -1.38
CA ILE A 167 19.71 -0.17 -0.29
C ILE A 167 19.75 -1.16 0.88
N LEU A 168 19.82 -2.47 0.63
CA LEU A 168 19.91 -3.50 1.69
C LEU A 168 21.25 -3.44 2.45
N ALA A 169 22.31 -2.99 1.78
CA ALA A 169 23.59 -2.65 2.40
C ALA A 169 23.55 -1.33 3.19
N GLY A 170 22.44 -0.58 3.16
CA GLY A 170 22.30 0.72 3.81
C GLY A 170 22.95 1.86 3.03
N GLN A 171 23.18 1.67 1.72
CA GLN A 171 23.84 2.64 0.86
C GLN A 171 22.84 3.27 -0.11
N LYS A 172 22.89 4.59 -0.26
CA LYS A 172 22.14 5.29 -1.30
C LYS A 172 22.71 4.92 -2.67
N PRO A 173 21.89 4.47 -3.62
CA PRO A 173 22.41 4.14 -4.95
C PRO A 173 22.98 5.36 -5.66
N ALA A 174 24.06 5.15 -6.42
CA ALA A 174 24.75 6.23 -7.13
C ALA A 174 23.99 6.71 -8.37
N SER A 175 23.23 5.83 -9.03
CA SER A 175 22.43 6.19 -10.20
C SER A 175 21.08 6.78 -9.77
N PRO A 176 20.56 7.78 -10.49
CA PRO A 176 19.26 8.34 -10.20
C PRO A 176 18.16 7.29 -10.44
N ILE A 177 17.12 7.35 -9.60
CA ILE A 177 15.96 6.48 -9.68
C ILE A 177 14.78 7.36 -10.11
N SER A 178 13.95 6.94 -11.06
CA SER A 178 12.72 7.68 -11.38
C SER A 178 11.71 7.62 -10.23
N ASP A 179 10.65 8.42 -10.24
CA ASP A 179 9.62 8.33 -9.20
C ASP A 179 8.85 7.01 -9.26
N LEU A 180 8.57 6.51 -10.46
CA LEU A 180 7.96 5.18 -10.63
C LEU A 180 8.94 4.06 -10.25
N GLY A 181 10.24 4.26 -10.48
CA GLY A 181 11.28 3.36 -9.98
C GLY A 181 11.35 3.33 -8.46
N LEU A 182 11.18 4.48 -7.79
CA LEU A 182 11.08 4.56 -6.34
C LEU A 182 9.83 3.81 -5.84
N VAL A 183 8.67 4.03 -6.45
CA VAL A 183 7.44 3.27 -6.17
C VAL A 183 7.70 1.77 -6.28
N ALA A 184 8.28 1.31 -7.40
CA ALA A 184 8.58 -0.11 -7.61
C ALA A 184 9.51 -0.69 -6.54
N LEU A 185 10.59 0.01 -6.17
CA LEU A 185 11.53 -0.44 -5.13
C LEU A 185 10.87 -0.52 -3.75
N VAL A 186 10.10 0.50 -3.36
CA VAL A 186 9.37 0.48 -2.08
C VAL A 186 8.33 -0.63 -2.08
N SER A 187 7.62 -0.83 -3.19
CA SER A 187 6.65 -1.93 -3.34
C SER A 187 7.32 -3.31 -3.25
N LEU A 188 8.51 -3.51 -3.82
CA LEU A 188 9.26 -4.77 -3.64
C LEU A 188 9.54 -5.05 -2.16
N ILE A 189 9.99 -4.04 -1.43
CA ILE A 189 10.27 -4.17 0.01
C ILE A 189 8.98 -4.45 0.79
N LEU A 190 7.88 -3.74 0.50
CA LEU A 190 6.59 -3.98 1.15
C LEU A 190 6.09 -5.39 0.87
N TRP A 191 6.06 -5.80 -0.41
CA TRP A 191 5.62 -7.12 -0.81
C TRP A 191 6.45 -8.20 -0.09
N ARG A 192 7.77 -8.10 -0.09
CA ARG A 192 8.64 -9.05 0.63
C ARG A 192 8.38 -9.05 2.13
N THR A 193 8.16 -7.89 2.74
CA THR A 193 7.85 -7.78 4.18
C THR A 193 6.55 -8.51 4.50
N CYS A 194 5.48 -8.24 3.76
CA CYS A 194 4.19 -8.90 3.96
C CYS A 194 4.24 -10.41 3.65
N SER A 195 4.96 -10.83 2.61
CA SER A 195 5.18 -12.26 2.31
C SER A 195 5.94 -12.97 3.42
N PHE A 196 6.96 -12.32 3.99
CA PHE A 196 7.69 -12.85 5.13
C PHE A 196 6.79 -13.00 6.35
N GLU A 197 5.95 -12.00 6.66
CA GLU A 197 4.97 -12.06 7.74
C GLU A 197 3.93 -13.18 7.57
N ALA A 198 3.51 -13.45 6.34
CA ALA A 198 2.59 -14.55 6.03
C ALA A 198 3.26 -15.92 6.22
N LEU A 199 4.54 -16.06 5.87
CA LEU A 199 5.31 -17.31 5.95
C LEU A 199 5.79 -17.64 7.37
N ALA A 200 6.39 -16.67 8.06
CA ALA A 200 6.97 -16.87 9.39
C ALA A 200 5.89 -17.02 10.50
N GLY A 201 4.67 -16.57 10.21
CA GLY A 201 3.67 -16.25 11.23
C GLY A 201 4.07 -14.99 12.00
N SER A 202 3.11 -14.36 12.70
CA SER A 202 3.39 -13.14 13.48
C SER A 202 4.44 -13.35 14.58
N TYR A 203 4.41 -14.53 15.22
CA TYR A 203 5.09 -14.84 16.47
C TYR A 203 6.60 -15.13 16.39
N ARG A 204 7.23 -15.01 15.21
CA ARG A 204 8.60 -15.55 14.96
C ARG A 204 9.49 -14.62 14.13
N LEU A 205 9.24 -13.30 14.15
CA LEU A 205 10.12 -12.32 13.51
C LEU A 205 11.53 -12.29 14.15
N ASP A 206 11.67 -12.77 15.39
CA ASP A 206 12.95 -12.82 16.11
C ASP A 206 13.95 -13.82 15.51
N LEU A 207 13.47 -14.91 14.88
CA LEU A 207 14.29 -15.85 14.11
C LEU A 207 14.84 -15.23 12.80
N SER A 208 14.44 -13.99 12.47
CA SER A 208 14.80 -13.26 11.26
C SER A 208 15.48 -11.92 11.55
N THR A 209 16.21 -11.81 12.66
CA THR A 209 16.93 -10.58 13.03
C THR A 209 17.77 -10.02 11.87
N ASP A 210 18.38 -10.87 11.04
CA ASP A 210 19.08 -10.45 9.81
C ASP A 210 18.14 -9.86 8.75
N PHE A 211 16.98 -10.48 8.51
CA PHE A 211 15.95 -9.93 7.63
C PHE A 211 15.45 -8.57 8.11
N VAL A 212 15.04 -8.46 9.37
CA VAL A 212 14.52 -7.20 9.94
C VAL A 212 15.59 -6.10 9.86
N ASN A 213 16.85 -6.42 10.18
CA ASN A 213 17.96 -5.46 10.10
C ASN A 213 18.28 -5.04 8.66
N ARG A 214 18.26 -5.96 7.69
CA ARG A 214 18.46 -5.64 6.26
C ARG A 214 17.33 -4.77 5.74
N THR A 215 16.09 -5.13 6.06
CA THR A 215 14.90 -4.38 5.64
C THR A 215 14.87 -3.01 6.28
N ASP A 216 15.18 -2.86 7.57
CA ASP A 216 15.30 -1.55 8.23
C ASP A 216 16.33 -0.65 7.56
N ARG A 217 17.52 -1.17 7.22
CA ARG A 217 18.53 -0.41 6.47
C ARG A 217 17.98 0.07 5.13
N ALA A 218 17.38 -0.83 4.35
CA ALA A 218 16.80 -0.49 3.06
C ALA A 218 15.72 0.58 3.17
N VAL A 219 14.82 0.43 4.14
CA VAL A 219 13.70 1.35 4.33
C VAL A 219 14.18 2.73 4.78
N ARG A 220 15.22 2.83 5.62
CA ARG A 220 15.84 4.12 5.99
C ARG A 220 16.49 4.82 4.79
N VAL A 221 17.16 4.07 3.92
CA VAL A 221 17.73 4.62 2.69
C VAL A 221 16.62 5.14 1.78
N LEU A 222 15.57 4.35 1.56
CA LEU A 222 14.42 4.75 0.73
C LEU A 222 13.68 5.96 1.33
N ASP A 223 13.53 6.03 2.65
CA ASP A 223 12.95 7.18 3.34
C ASP A 223 13.79 8.45 3.16
N THR A 224 15.12 8.32 3.21
CA THR A 224 16.03 9.45 2.97
C THR A 224 15.89 9.95 1.53
N ILE A 225 15.88 9.04 0.55
CA ILE A 225 15.67 9.38 -0.86
C ILE A 225 14.31 10.06 -1.07
N PHE A 226 13.26 9.58 -0.39
CA PHE A 226 11.93 10.17 -0.46
C PHE A 226 11.92 11.61 0.10
N LYS A 227 12.49 11.83 1.29
CA LYS A 227 12.51 13.15 1.94
C LYS A 227 13.22 14.20 1.09
N GLU A 228 14.40 13.87 0.58
CA GLU A 228 15.14 14.76 -0.32
C GLU A 228 14.32 15.17 -1.55
N ARG A 229 13.52 14.25 -2.11
CA ARG A 229 12.65 14.56 -3.26
C ARG A 229 11.42 15.37 -2.87
N ALA A 230 10.83 15.08 -1.72
CA ALA A 230 9.70 15.83 -1.20
C ALA A 230 10.10 17.30 -0.98
N GLU A 231 11.25 17.54 -0.34
CA GLU A 231 11.82 18.88 -0.14
C GLU A 231 12.09 19.60 -1.48
N GLN A 232 12.64 18.89 -2.47
CA GLN A 232 12.87 19.46 -3.80
C GLN A 232 11.55 19.84 -4.50
N ASN A 233 10.54 18.98 -4.42
CA ASN A 233 9.23 19.23 -5.05
C ASN A 233 8.46 20.37 -4.37
N GLU A 234 8.58 20.51 -3.05
CA GLU A 234 8.02 21.63 -2.29
C GLU A 234 8.73 22.95 -2.65
N ALA A 235 10.07 22.92 -2.73
CA ALA A 235 10.87 24.08 -3.10
C ALA A 235 10.59 24.56 -4.54
N SER A 236 10.31 23.65 -5.48
CA SER A 236 9.97 24.00 -6.85
C SER A 236 8.56 24.56 -7.04
N GLN A 237 7.71 24.58 -5.99
CA GLN A 237 6.31 25.02 -6.04
C GLN A 237 5.50 24.35 -7.17
N THR A 238 5.92 23.15 -7.57
CA THR A 238 5.27 22.35 -8.60
C THR A 238 4.02 21.68 -8.03
N LEU A 239 3.07 21.35 -8.90
CA LEU A 239 1.90 20.56 -8.52
C LEU A 239 2.35 19.27 -7.79
N PRO A 240 1.58 18.80 -6.78
CA PRO A 240 1.92 17.58 -6.05
C PRO A 240 2.15 16.40 -6.98
N ASN A 241 3.30 15.73 -6.84
CA ASN A 241 3.65 14.59 -7.66
C ASN A 241 2.91 13.33 -7.17
N PRO A 242 1.98 12.75 -7.95
CA PRO A 242 1.17 11.60 -7.52
C PRO A 242 2.02 10.38 -7.15
N LEU A 243 3.14 10.16 -7.86
CA LEU A 243 4.02 9.02 -7.61
C LEU A 243 4.76 9.16 -6.28
N LEU A 244 5.13 10.38 -5.88
CA LEU A 244 5.71 10.62 -4.56
C LEU A 244 4.68 10.38 -3.45
N SER A 245 3.41 10.76 -3.64
CA SER A 245 2.34 10.43 -2.69
C SER A 245 2.14 8.91 -2.55
N ILE A 246 2.19 8.17 -3.66
CA ILE A 246 2.10 6.70 -3.66
C ILE A 246 3.33 6.10 -2.94
N ALA A 247 4.54 6.57 -3.24
CA ALA A 247 5.77 6.12 -2.59
C ALA A 247 5.74 6.36 -1.07
N ARG A 248 5.22 7.51 -0.63
CA ARG A 248 5.03 7.83 0.80
C ARG A 248 4.08 6.85 1.47
N ALA A 249 2.92 6.58 0.87
CA ALA A 249 1.94 5.64 1.42
C ALA A 249 2.52 4.22 1.52
N LEU A 250 3.17 3.75 0.45
CA LEU A 250 3.86 2.47 0.45
C LEU A 250 4.95 2.40 1.54
N LEU A 251 5.78 3.42 1.67
CA LEU A 251 6.82 3.49 2.70
C LEU A 251 6.21 3.38 4.09
N ASN A 252 5.16 4.16 4.37
CA ASN A 252 4.44 4.10 5.63
C ASN A 252 3.93 2.68 5.91
N SER A 253 3.28 2.02 4.94
CA SER A 253 2.87 0.62 5.08
C SER A 253 4.05 -0.31 5.37
N VAL A 254 5.24 -0.10 4.77
CA VAL A 254 6.43 -0.90 5.11
C VAL A 254 6.80 -0.73 6.58
N PHE A 255 6.84 0.51 7.10
CA PHE A 255 7.13 0.77 8.51
C PHE A 255 6.11 0.11 9.45
N TYR A 256 4.82 0.19 9.10
CA TYR A 256 3.74 -0.40 9.88
C TYR A 256 3.86 -1.91 9.93
N HIS A 257 4.11 -2.55 8.80
CA HIS A 257 4.30 -3.99 8.70
C HIS A 257 5.58 -4.43 9.42
N LEU A 258 6.72 -3.79 9.13
CA LEU A 258 8.01 -4.16 9.71
C LEU A 258 8.09 -4.02 11.24
N TYR A 259 7.47 -2.98 11.83
CA TYR A 259 7.59 -2.68 13.26
C TYR A 259 6.33 -2.94 14.08
N ALA A 260 5.18 -3.13 13.43
CA ALA A 260 3.90 -3.34 14.10
C ALA A 260 3.07 -4.48 13.48
N SER A 261 3.69 -5.45 12.77
CA SER A 261 2.99 -6.54 12.08
C SER A 261 1.94 -7.23 12.96
N GLU A 262 2.29 -7.63 14.19
CA GLU A 262 1.38 -8.37 15.07
C GLU A 262 0.16 -7.54 15.44
N THR A 263 0.41 -6.33 15.93
CA THR A 263 -0.61 -5.34 16.29
C THR A 263 -1.52 -5.03 15.12
N LEU A 264 -0.94 -4.69 13.97
CA LEU A 264 -1.69 -4.34 12.77
C LEU A 264 -2.54 -5.51 12.29
N THR A 265 -2.00 -6.73 12.33
CA THR A 265 -2.73 -7.96 11.98
C THR A 265 -3.95 -8.13 12.84
N GLU A 266 -3.82 -7.99 14.16
CA GLU A 266 -4.96 -8.20 15.06
C GLU A 266 -6.01 -7.10 14.89
N MET A 267 -5.59 -5.85 14.70
CA MET A 267 -6.50 -4.74 14.41
C MET A 267 -7.24 -4.92 13.07
N LYS A 268 -6.56 -5.43 12.02
CA LYS A 268 -7.20 -5.79 10.75
C LYS A 268 -8.23 -6.92 10.92
N ARG A 269 -7.93 -7.96 11.71
CA ARG A 269 -8.89 -9.05 12.00
C ARG A 269 -10.15 -8.57 12.71
N LEU A 270 -10.05 -7.56 13.57
CA LEU A 270 -11.22 -6.95 14.21
C LEU A 270 -12.17 -6.30 13.20
N LEU A 271 -11.65 -5.76 12.09
CA LEU A 271 -12.46 -5.18 11.01
C LEU A 271 -13.18 -6.24 10.17
N ASP A 272 -12.64 -7.45 10.05
CA ASP A 272 -13.26 -8.51 9.25
C ASP A 272 -14.41 -9.22 9.99
N PHE A 273 -14.41 -9.17 11.33
CA PHE A 273 -15.45 -9.79 12.16
C PHE A 273 -15.99 -8.88 13.28
N PRO A 274 -16.51 -7.68 12.97
CA PRO A 274 -16.86 -6.67 13.98
C PRO A 274 -18.00 -7.12 14.91
N ARG A 275 -18.82 -8.10 14.51
CA ARG A 275 -20.01 -8.57 15.26
C ARG A 275 -19.87 -9.96 15.91
N LYS A 276 -18.79 -10.71 15.64
CA LYS A 276 -18.67 -12.14 16.04
C LYS A 276 -17.64 -12.43 17.14
N ARG A 277 -16.79 -11.47 17.53
CA ARG A 277 -15.82 -11.65 18.62
C ARG A 277 -16.21 -10.82 19.83
N LYS A 278 -16.23 -11.44 21.02
CA LYS A 278 -16.16 -10.67 22.27
C LYS A 278 -14.80 -9.97 22.27
N VAL A 279 -14.80 -8.64 22.28
CA VAL A 279 -13.59 -7.80 22.31
C VAL A 279 -12.67 -8.17 23.49
N SER A 280 -13.22 -8.79 24.55
CA SER A 280 -12.46 -9.39 25.66
C SER A 280 -11.40 -10.40 25.21
N ASP A 281 -11.70 -11.24 24.20
CA ASP A 281 -10.79 -12.29 23.73
C ASP A 281 -9.69 -11.76 22.81
N ALA A 282 -9.92 -10.60 22.19
CA ALA A 282 -8.90 -9.88 21.43
C ALA A 282 -8.01 -9.05 22.37
N ARG A 283 -8.59 -8.37 23.38
CA ARG A 283 -7.84 -7.66 24.43
C ARG A 283 -6.92 -8.61 25.20
N ALA A 284 -7.41 -9.78 25.62
CA ALA A 284 -6.60 -10.77 26.33
C ALA A 284 -5.42 -11.29 25.49
N ARG A 285 -5.55 -11.36 24.15
CA ARG A 285 -4.43 -11.71 23.25
C ARG A 285 -3.46 -10.56 23.02
N MET A 286 -3.93 -9.31 23.05
CA MET A 286 -3.09 -8.13 22.80
C MET A 286 -2.20 -7.76 23.98
N VAL A 287 -2.64 -8.02 25.23
CA VAL A 287 -1.90 -7.69 26.47
C VAL A 287 -0.64 -8.54 26.66
N GLY A 288 -0.49 -9.65 25.91
CA GLY A 288 0.67 -10.54 25.96
C GLY A 288 1.54 -10.55 24.70
N LEU A 289 1.43 -9.54 23.82
CA LEU A 289 2.27 -9.44 22.63
C LEU A 289 3.61 -8.76 23.00
N ASP A 290 4.71 -9.40 22.64
CA ASP A 290 6.04 -8.76 22.69
C ASP A 290 6.13 -7.77 21.52
N TYR A 291 6.21 -6.48 21.83
CA TYR A 291 6.27 -5.44 20.80
C TYR A 291 7.70 -5.23 20.32
N SER A 292 7.85 -4.87 19.04
CA SER A 292 9.13 -4.41 18.51
C SER A 292 9.64 -3.21 19.31
N SER A 293 10.93 -3.21 19.65
CA SER A 293 11.61 -2.03 20.21
C SER A 293 11.54 -0.79 19.31
N ARG A 294 11.15 -0.97 18.03
CA ARG A 294 11.00 0.08 17.02
C ARG A 294 9.56 0.46 16.74
N LEU A 295 8.60 -0.06 17.51
CA LEU A 295 7.16 0.24 17.35
C LEU A 295 6.87 1.76 17.37
N SER A 296 7.57 2.52 18.21
CA SER A 296 7.42 3.98 18.28
C SER A 296 7.67 4.66 16.93
N ILE A 297 8.58 4.14 16.10
CA ILE A 297 8.85 4.67 14.75
C ILE A 297 7.61 4.56 13.87
N ALA A 298 6.94 3.41 13.86
CA ALA A 298 5.71 3.21 13.09
C ALA A 298 4.57 4.12 13.59
N LEU A 299 4.46 4.31 14.90
CA LEU A 299 3.46 5.19 15.51
C LEU A 299 3.68 6.66 15.14
N PHE A 300 4.91 7.17 15.22
CA PHE A 300 5.22 8.54 14.81
C PHE A 300 4.90 8.75 13.33
N ARG A 301 5.30 7.82 12.46
CA ARG A 301 4.98 7.92 11.03
C ARG A 301 3.48 7.91 10.77
N ALA A 302 2.71 7.10 11.50
CA ALA A 302 1.26 7.09 11.38
C ALA A 302 0.65 8.42 11.81
N ALA A 303 1.14 9.01 12.90
CA ALA A 303 0.67 10.31 13.41
C ALA A 303 1.02 11.44 12.43
N GLU A 304 2.26 11.50 11.95
CA GLU A 304 2.72 12.48 10.95
C GLU A 304 1.96 12.36 9.62
N ALA A 305 1.70 11.13 9.16
CA ALA A 305 0.93 10.90 7.95
C ALA A 305 -0.52 11.37 8.09
N LEU A 306 -1.17 11.02 9.22
CA LEU A 306 -2.51 11.50 9.52
C LEU A 306 -2.53 13.03 9.61
N GLN A 307 -1.51 13.64 10.21
CA GLN A 307 -1.37 15.10 10.30
C GLN A 307 -1.29 15.77 8.95
N TYR A 308 -0.40 15.29 8.09
CA TYR A 308 -0.30 15.79 6.74
C TYR A 308 -1.65 15.71 6.01
N ASP A 309 -2.34 14.57 6.11
CA ASP A 309 -3.62 14.37 5.43
C ASP A 309 -4.71 15.32 6.00
N CYS A 310 -4.68 15.59 7.31
CA CYS A 310 -5.59 16.56 7.93
C CYS A 310 -5.33 17.99 7.44
N GLN A 311 -4.06 18.41 7.40
CA GLN A 311 -3.63 19.75 6.97
C GLN A 311 -3.94 20.02 5.49
N MET A 312 -3.88 19.00 4.64
CA MET A 312 -4.32 19.09 3.25
C MET A 312 -5.82 19.37 3.11
N GLY A 313 -6.59 19.21 4.19
CA GLY A 313 -8.02 19.44 4.27
C GLY A 313 -8.83 18.21 3.87
N VAL A 314 -9.52 17.61 4.83
CA VAL A 314 -10.35 16.40 4.65
C VAL A 314 -11.30 16.53 3.47
N HIS A 315 -11.99 17.67 3.32
CA HIS A 315 -12.90 17.89 2.19
C HIS A 315 -12.21 18.05 0.83
N TYR A 316 -11.01 18.62 0.81
CA TYR A 316 -10.20 18.71 -0.41
C TYR A 316 -9.75 17.31 -0.82
N LEU A 317 -9.22 16.53 0.13
CA LEU A 317 -8.83 15.15 -0.11
C LEU A 317 -10.00 14.30 -0.58
N GLN A 318 -11.14 14.34 0.10
CA GLN A 318 -12.33 13.58 -0.33
C GLN A 318 -12.76 13.89 -1.78
N ARG A 319 -12.54 15.12 -2.27
CA ARG A 319 -12.99 15.55 -3.60
C ARG A 319 -11.93 15.37 -4.69
N MET A 320 -10.67 15.59 -4.37
CA MET A 320 -9.58 15.61 -5.35
C MET A 320 -8.72 14.34 -5.30
N ALA A 321 -8.52 13.77 -4.11
CA ALA A 321 -7.68 12.59 -3.92
C ALA A 321 -8.10 11.40 -4.78
N PRO A 322 -9.40 11.06 -4.93
CA PRO A 322 -9.79 9.91 -5.72
C PRO A 322 -9.43 10.01 -7.20
N HIS A 323 -9.30 11.24 -7.72
CA HIS A 323 -8.95 11.52 -9.11
C HIS A 323 -7.44 11.72 -9.31
N GLN A 324 -6.71 12.04 -8.24
CA GLN A 324 -5.28 12.38 -8.30
C GLN A 324 -4.37 11.28 -7.73
N PHE A 325 -4.90 10.42 -6.87
CA PHE A 325 -4.13 9.48 -6.08
C PHE A 325 -4.63 8.05 -6.23
N GLY A 326 -3.68 7.12 -6.28
CA GLY A 326 -3.98 5.69 -6.37
C GLY A 326 -4.62 5.16 -5.08
N PRO A 327 -5.45 4.11 -5.17
CA PRO A 327 -6.16 3.56 -4.01
C PRO A 327 -5.25 2.92 -2.96
N ILE A 328 -3.96 2.73 -3.26
CA ILE A 328 -2.93 2.29 -2.31
C ILE A 328 -2.70 3.28 -1.17
N ILE A 329 -2.95 4.58 -1.39
CA ILE A 329 -2.88 5.60 -0.35
C ILE A 329 -3.96 5.37 0.71
N SER A 330 -5.13 4.87 0.29
CA SER A 330 -6.18 4.47 1.21
C SER A 330 -5.78 3.30 2.10
N THR A 331 -4.94 2.38 1.60
CA THR A 331 -4.40 1.26 2.40
C THR A 331 -3.57 1.78 3.57
N ALA A 332 -2.57 2.63 3.30
CA ALA A 332 -1.73 3.19 4.35
C ALA A 332 -2.52 4.06 5.34
N CYS A 333 -3.51 4.82 4.87
CA CYS A 333 -4.38 5.64 5.71
C CYS A 333 -5.14 4.81 6.75
N TYR A 334 -5.79 3.72 6.34
CA TYR A 334 -6.53 2.90 7.31
C TYR A 334 -5.59 2.10 8.23
N GLU A 335 -4.45 1.63 7.72
CA GLU A 335 -3.44 0.95 8.54
C GLU A 335 -2.90 1.85 9.65
N GLY A 336 -2.57 3.11 9.31
CA GLY A 336 -2.15 4.11 10.29
C GLY A 336 -3.24 4.42 11.33
N GLY A 337 -4.48 4.60 10.88
CA GLY A 337 -5.62 4.82 11.79
C GLY A 337 -5.84 3.66 12.77
N LEU A 338 -5.68 2.41 12.31
CA LEU A 338 -5.73 1.22 13.16
C LEU A 338 -4.62 1.21 14.21
N LEU A 339 -3.38 1.51 13.81
CA LEU A 339 -2.24 1.53 14.73
C LEU A 339 -2.38 2.61 15.80
N LEU A 340 -2.77 3.83 15.41
CA LEU A 340 -2.92 4.93 16.36
C LEU A 340 -4.07 4.69 17.35
N SER A 341 -5.20 4.15 16.88
CA SER A 341 -6.30 3.82 17.80
C SER A 341 -5.92 2.69 18.74
N TRP A 342 -5.14 1.71 18.27
CA TRP A 342 -4.60 0.68 19.15
C TRP A 342 -3.65 1.28 20.20
N TYR A 343 -2.76 2.20 19.80
CA TYR A 343 -1.85 2.88 20.72
C TYR A 343 -2.62 3.62 21.82
N LEU A 344 -3.60 4.46 21.46
CA LEU A 344 -4.38 5.23 22.41
C LEU A 344 -5.10 4.35 23.45
N ARG A 345 -5.55 3.16 23.04
CA ARG A 345 -6.22 2.19 23.93
C ARG A 345 -5.29 1.50 24.91
N ASN A 346 -3.99 1.45 24.63
CA ASN A 346 -3.02 0.64 25.40
C ASN A 346 -1.82 1.46 25.91
N ARG A 347 -1.73 2.77 25.64
CA ARG A 347 -0.57 3.62 25.97
C ARG A 347 -0.08 3.53 27.42
N SER A 348 -0.99 3.34 28.38
CA SER A 348 -0.66 3.22 29.81
C SER A 348 0.10 1.93 30.17
N THR A 349 0.09 0.92 29.30
CA THR A 349 0.76 -0.37 29.52
C THR A 349 1.93 -0.62 28.57
N LEU A 350 2.04 0.17 27.48
CA LEU A 350 2.96 -0.12 26.36
C LEU A 350 4.35 0.49 26.50
N PHE A 351 4.43 1.74 26.95
CA PHE A 351 5.68 2.49 26.95
C PHE A 351 6.06 2.87 28.38
N PRO A 352 7.14 2.30 28.94
CA PRO A 352 7.68 2.76 30.21
C PRO A 352 8.41 4.11 30.06
N ASP A 353 8.73 4.54 28.83
CA ASP A 353 9.31 5.85 28.54
C ASP A 353 8.22 6.94 28.43
N PRO A 354 8.12 7.84 29.41
CA PRO A 354 7.12 8.90 29.42
C PRO A 354 7.36 9.93 28.30
N ASP A 355 8.59 10.15 27.85
CA ASP A 355 8.92 11.19 26.86
C ASP A 355 8.40 10.82 25.47
N THR A 356 8.59 9.57 25.06
CA THR A 356 8.06 9.04 23.79
C THR A 356 6.53 9.09 23.78
N THR A 357 5.90 8.71 24.90
CA THR A 357 4.44 8.74 25.07
C THR A 357 3.91 10.17 24.99
N ALA A 358 4.53 11.11 25.70
CA ALA A 358 4.12 12.52 25.71
C ALA A 358 4.21 13.15 24.30
N LYS A 359 5.27 12.85 23.54
CA LYS A 359 5.42 13.35 22.16
C LYS A 359 4.34 12.79 21.23
N LEU A 360 4.07 11.49 21.27
CA LEU A 360 3.01 10.88 20.46
C LEU A 360 1.62 11.44 20.81
N ASP A 361 1.35 11.57 22.12
CA ASP A 361 0.11 12.15 22.61
C ASP A 361 -0.05 13.61 22.18
N GLN A 362 1.04 14.38 22.17
CA GLN A 362 1.04 15.76 21.69
C GLN A 362 0.66 15.85 20.20
N VAL A 363 1.27 15.05 19.33
CA VAL A 363 0.94 15.06 17.89
C VAL A 363 -0.53 14.70 17.67
N ILE A 364 -1.04 13.68 18.37
CA ILE A 364 -2.46 13.27 18.26
C ILE A 364 -3.40 14.35 18.83
N TYR A 365 -3.01 15.02 19.91
CA TYR A 365 -3.81 16.09 20.51
C TYR A 365 -3.90 17.31 19.58
N GLU A 366 -2.79 17.75 19.00
CA GLU A 366 -2.76 18.84 18.02
C GLU A 366 -3.69 18.55 16.84
N LEU A 367 -3.73 17.30 16.37
CA LEU A 367 -4.67 16.87 15.33
C LEU A 367 -6.13 16.96 15.74
N SER A 368 -6.44 16.55 16.97
CA SER A 368 -7.81 16.60 17.49
C SER A 368 -8.31 18.04 17.63
N ALA A 369 -7.41 18.97 17.94
CA ALA A 369 -7.72 20.39 18.02
C ALA A 369 -7.98 21.00 16.63
N GLU A 370 -7.16 20.65 15.62
CA GLU A 370 -7.31 21.11 14.24
C GLU A 370 -8.64 20.62 13.61
N LEU A 371 -9.08 19.41 13.98
CA LEU A 371 -10.31 18.79 13.48
C LEU A 371 -11.50 18.89 14.44
N ALA A 372 -11.46 19.77 15.45
CA ALA A 372 -12.56 19.98 16.40
C ALA A 372 -13.88 20.41 15.73
N THR A 373 -13.83 20.84 14.47
CA THR A 373 -15.00 21.16 13.64
C THR A 373 -15.72 19.94 13.08
N LEU A 374 -15.05 18.77 12.99
CA LEU A 374 -15.65 17.52 12.48
C LEU A 374 -16.47 16.77 13.54
N ARG A 375 -16.23 17.00 14.84
CA ARG A 375 -17.04 16.47 15.95
C ARG A 375 -16.72 17.16 17.27
N ASP A 376 -17.68 17.13 18.19
CA ASP A 376 -17.52 17.54 19.58
C ASP A 376 -16.53 16.59 20.29
N THR A 377 -15.27 17.02 20.44
CA THR A 377 -14.16 16.23 21.01
C THR A 377 -14.13 16.26 22.55
N SER A 378 -15.21 16.75 23.17
CA SER A 378 -15.31 16.98 24.63
C SER A 378 -15.36 15.72 25.51
N ASN A 379 -15.47 14.51 24.93
CA ASN A 379 -15.46 13.23 25.66
C ASN A 379 -14.17 12.44 25.41
N ASP A 380 -13.50 11.97 26.47
CA ASP A 380 -12.28 11.14 26.41
C ASP A 380 -12.45 9.84 25.59
N ASP A 381 -13.64 9.23 25.62
CA ASP A 381 -13.95 8.06 24.79
C ASP A 381 -13.98 8.36 23.27
N CYS A 382 -14.20 9.63 22.89
CA CYS A 382 -14.08 10.06 21.50
C CYS A 382 -12.62 10.18 21.05
N LEU A 383 -11.70 10.53 21.95
CA LEU A 383 -10.27 10.63 21.62
C LEU A 383 -9.64 9.26 21.30
N LEU A 384 -10.01 8.20 22.02
CA LEU A 384 -9.46 6.84 21.79
C LEU A 384 -9.75 6.27 20.39
N ASN A 385 -10.85 6.72 19.77
CA ASN A 385 -11.29 6.30 18.45
C ASN A 385 -11.06 7.36 17.38
N PHE A 386 -10.54 8.54 17.74
CA PHE A 386 -10.38 9.67 16.86
C PHE A 386 -9.62 9.32 15.56
N PRO A 387 -8.47 8.61 15.59
CA PRO A 387 -7.76 8.25 14.36
C PRO A 387 -8.61 7.39 13.40
N LEU A 388 -9.48 6.51 13.92
CA LEU A 388 -10.37 5.69 13.09
C LEU A 388 -11.50 6.52 12.49
N VAL A 389 -12.01 7.50 13.24
CA VAL A 389 -13.06 8.41 12.76
C VAL A 389 -12.51 9.26 11.62
N VAL A 390 -11.32 9.84 11.79
CA VAL A 390 -10.68 10.65 10.73
C VAL A 390 -10.37 9.79 9.51
N ALA A 391 -9.78 8.61 9.69
CA ALA A 391 -9.53 7.68 8.59
C ALA A 391 -10.84 7.28 7.88
N ALA A 392 -11.92 7.00 8.61
CA ALA A 392 -13.21 6.68 8.00
C ALA A 392 -13.76 7.85 7.18
N GLU A 393 -13.60 9.08 7.67
CA GLU A 393 -14.07 10.27 6.97
C GLU A 393 -13.25 10.54 5.69
N LEU A 394 -11.92 10.45 5.78
CA LEU A 394 -11.01 10.55 4.63
C LEU A 394 -11.32 9.52 3.54
N LEU A 395 -11.78 8.33 3.94
CA LEU A 395 -12.08 7.21 3.05
C LEU A 395 -13.55 7.14 2.60
N SER A 396 -14.39 8.09 3.01
CA SER A 396 -15.84 8.07 2.77
C SER A 396 -16.23 8.25 1.29
N ASP A 397 -17.53 8.17 0.99
CA ASP A 397 -18.16 7.85 -0.31
C ASP A 397 -18.01 8.91 -1.44
N ARG A 398 -16.90 9.64 -1.48
CA ARG A 398 -16.53 10.52 -2.58
C ARG A 398 -15.45 9.95 -3.49
N SER A 399 -14.96 8.75 -3.17
CA SER A 399 -13.99 8.06 -4.00
C SER A 399 -14.59 7.43 -5.25
N VAL A 400 -13.87 7.55 -6.37
CA VAL A 400 -14.12 6.74 -7.57
C VAL A 400 -13.88 5.26 -7.27
N TRP A 401 -12.97 4.97 -6.35
CA TRP A 401 -12.67 3.61 -5.88
C TRP A 401 -13.68 3.16 -4.82
N GLN A 402 -14.06 1.87 -4.84
CA GLN A 402 -15.05 1.35 -3.89
C GLN A 402 -14.41 0.77 -2.62
N PHE A 403 -13.16 0.30 -2.70
CA PHE A 403 -12.43 -0.22 -1.54
C PHE A 403 -12.34 0.80 -0.38
N PRO A 404 -11.97 2.08 -0.61
CA PRO A 404 -11.94 3.10 0.46
C PRO A 404 -13.29 3.24 1.16
N SER A 405 -14.38 3.34 0.39
CA SER A 405 -15.75 3.46 0.92
C SER A 405 -16.15 2.23 1.75
N ALA A 406 -15.82 1.02 1.29
CA ALA A 406 -16.07 -0.21 2.03
C ALA A 406 -15.27 -0.29 3.34
N VAL A 407 -14.02 0.17 3.35
CA VAL A 407 -13.18 0.26 4.55
C VAL A 407 -13.73 1.32 5.51
N SER A 408 -14.14 2.48 5.01
CA SER A 408 -14.78 3.56 5.78
C SER A 408 -15.99 3.04 6.56
N GLU A 409 -16.89 2.27 5.92
CA GLU A 409 -18.04 1.69 6.60
C GLU A 409 -17.65 0.68 7.70
N LYS A 410 -16.63 -0.17 7.47
CA LYS A 410 -16.10 -1.07 8.51
C LYS A 410 -15.51 -0.31 9.69
N LEU A 411 -14.76 0.76 9.42
CA LEU A 411 -14.18 1.62 10.46
C LEU A 411 -15.28 2.30 11.29
N LYS A 412 -16.32 2.83 10.65
CA LYS A 412 -17.48 3.42 11.35
C LYS A 412 -18.15 2.41 12.27
N VAL A 413 -18.39 1.18 11.81
CA VAL A 413 -18.95 0.11 12.67
C VAL A 413 -18.06 -0.16 13.89
N LEU A 414 -16.74 -0.18 13.71
CA LEU A 414 -15.79 -0.39 14.82
C LEU A 414 -15.86 0.76 15.85
N THR A 415 -16.11 1.99 15.41
CA THR A 415 -16.27 3.18 16.30
C THR A 415 -17.63 3.25 17.00
N GLN A 416 -18.68 2.64 16.42
CA GLN A 416 -20.06 2.64 16.95
C GLN A 416 -20.34 1.54 18.00
N HIS A 417 -19.42 0.60 18.19
CA HIS A 417 -19.47 -0.39 19.27
C HIS A 417 -18.42 -0.13 20.38
N PRO A 418 -18.45 1.03 21.08
CA PRO A 418 -17.68 1.22 22.30
C PRO A 418 -18.51 0.64 23.47
N ASN A 419 -18.12 -0.48 24.07
CA ASN A 419 -18.56 -0.90 25.41
C ASN A 419 -17.67 -2.09 25.85
N ASN A 420 -17.11 -2.21 27.06
CA ASN A 420 -17.00 -1.32 28.22
C ASN A 420 -15.88 -1.82 29.16
N ALA A 421 -15.32 -0.87 29.93
CA ALA A 421 -14.49 -0.97 31.14
C ALA A 421 -13.01 -0.52 30.97
N PRO A 422 -12.60 0.56 31.68
CA PRO A 422 -11.23 0.78 32.10
C PRO A 422 -10.82 -0.23 33.19
N LEU A 423 -9.54 -0.59 33.20
CA LEU A 423 -8.90 -1.63 34.01
C LEU A 423 -8.79 -1.29 35.52
N GLN A 424 -9.69 -0.50 36.09
CA GLN A 424 -9.59 -0.07 37.50
C GLN A 424 -10.38 -0.90 38.52
N SER A 425 -11.15 -1.93 38.13
CA SER A 425 -11.95 -2.71 39.10
C SER A 425 -11.54 -4.18 39.30
N MET A 426 -10.40 -4.65 38.78
CA MET A 426 -9.92 -6.03 39.02
C MET A 426 -8.78 -6.16 40.05
N PHE A 427 -8.45 -5.09 40.79
CA PHE A 427 -7.53 -5.16 41.94
C PHE A 427 -8.04 -4.43 43.20
N SER A 428 -9.35 -4.47 43.44
CA SER A 428 -9.91 -4.09 44.74
C SER A 428 -11.16 -4.92 45.07
N ALA A 429 -10.92 -6.18 45.46
CA ALA A 429 -11.69 -6.94 46.46
C ALA A 429 -10.91 -8.21 46.78
#